data_AF-A0AAJ1TES4-F1
#
_entry.id   AF-A0AAJ1TES4-F1
#
_cell.length_a   1.000
_cell.length_b   1.000
_cell.length_c   1.000
_cell.angle_alpha   90.00
_cell.angle_beta   90.00
_cell.angle_gamma   90.00
#
_symmetry.space_group_name_H-M   'P 1'
#
loop_
_entity.id
_entity.type
_entity.pdbx_description
1 polymer ?
#
loop_
_entity_poly.entity_id
_entity_poly.type
_entity_poly.pdbx_seq_one_letter_code
_entity_poly.pdbx_strand_id
1 'polypeptide(L)'
;MDHKTFPPTLKIIGVVSALFLLTACTPTKTDSSSPISKPETTQSPSSDPITSSPIDKLIINAEQGRILEPFQAKLGARKQEIESALGKPQANSSHAEYYSYDLETHQIYFSFQQDIVSSIMYRWKQGTSIQYQDVIKKLGETSRIIKGRGMINLTYTLKSSTVTFVFPMHKNQNEQKLSQYSIHITP
;
A
#
# COMPACT_ATOMS: atom_id res chain seq x y z
N MET A 1 -30.84 -39.81 32.00
CA MET A 1 -30.62 -40.75 30.88
C MET A 1 -30.25 -39.92 29.66
N ASP A 2 -29.15 -39.16 29.66
CA ASP A 2 -27.74 -39.56 29.77
C ASP A 2 -27.34 -40.60 28.73
N HIS A 3 -26.68 -40.14 27.67
CA HIS A 3 -25.32 -40.55 27.35
C HIS A 3 -24.61 -39.45 26.55
N LYS A 4 -23.62 -38.83 27.20
CA LYS A 4 -22.54 -38.04 26.59
C LYS A 4 -21.48 -39.00 26.04
N THR A 5 -20.89 -38.66 24.90
CA THR A 5 -19.56 -39.14 24.47
C THR A 5 -18.86 -38.10 23.58
N PHE A 6 -17.87 -37.41 24.16
CA PHE A 6 -16.63 -36.89 23.49
C PHE A 6 -15.56 -38.02 23.59
N PRO A 7 -14.33 -38.03 22.97
CA PRO A 7 -13.40 -36.91 22.64
C PRO A 7 -12.52 -37.23 21.36
N PRO A 8 -11.25 -36.76 21.13
CA PRO A 8 -10.40 -35.84 21.89
C PRO A 8 -9.67 -34.70 21.16
N THR A 9 -9.27 -33.77 22.03
CA THR A 9 -8.41 -32.60 21.89
C THR A 9 -6.95 -32.95 21.57
N LEU A 10 -6.37 -32.31 20.55
CA LEU A 10 -4.92 -32.28 20.33
C LEU A 10 -4.29 -31.17 21.19
N LYS A 11 -3.34 -31.54 22.05
CA LYS A 11 -2.40 -30.63 22.72
C LYS A 11 -1.10 -30.61 21.93
N ILE A 12 -0.67 -29.46 21.44
CA ILE A 12 0.70 -29.27 20.93
C ILE A 12 1.52 -28.67 22.06
N ILE A 13 2.45 -29.48 22.57
CA ILE A 13 3.49 -29.10 23.52
C ILE A 13 4.67 -28.55 22.70
N GLY A 14 5.19 -27.39 23.12
CA GLY A 14 6.30 -26.72 22.46
C GLY A 14 7.64 -27.44 22.65
N VAL A 15 8.59 -27.12 21.77
CA VAL A 15 10.02 -27.32 22.02
C VAL A 15 10.74 -26.05 21.59
N VAL A 16 11.23 -25.31 22.60
CA VAL A 16 12.27 -24.29 22.44
C VAL A 16 13.59 -25.04 22.47
N SER A 17 14.40 -24.90 21.43
CA SER A 17 15.81 -25.30 21.48
C SER A 17 16.66 -24.19 20.87
N ALA A 18 17.16 -23.33 21.76
CA ALA A 18 18.33 -22.52 21.50
C ALA A 18 19.55 -23.37 21.82
N LEU A 19 20.46 -23.55 20.86
CA LEU A 19 21.83 -23.96 21.17
C LEU A 19 22.80 -23.08 20.37
N PHE A 20 23.38 -22.12 21.08
CA PHE A 20 24.64 -21.48 20.72
C PHE A 20 25.77 -22.42 21.12
N LEU A 21 26.68 -22.76 20.19
CA LEU A 21 28.05 -23.11 20.54
C LEU A 21 29.01 -22.48 19.53
N LEU A 22 29.76 -21.51 20.04
CA LEU A 22 30.96 -20.91 19.46
C LEU A 22 32.14 -21.86 19.65
N THR A 23 32.93 -22.09 18.60
CA THR A 23 34.35 -22.41 18.75
C THR A 23 35.17 -21.68 17.67
N ALA A 24 36.31 -21.14 18.10
CA ALA A 24 37.20 -20.27 17.34
C ALA A 24 38.34 -21.04 16.63
N CYS A 25 38.89 -20.38 15.58
CA CYS A 25 40.25 -20.31 15.00
C CYS A 25 41.36 -21.27 15.48
N THR A 26 42.39 -21.72 14.73
CA THR A 26 43.04 -21.60 13.38
C THR A 26 44.27 -22.58 13.45
N PRO A 27 45.32 -22.62 12.59
CA PRO A 27 45.56 -22.36 11.15
C PRO A 27 46.22 -23.59 10.44
N THR A 28 46.55 -23.52 9.13
CA THR A 28 47.89 -23.89 8.53
C THR A 28 47.89 -23.97 6.98
N LYS A 29 48.75 -23.12 6.39
CA LYS A 29 49.55 -23.16 5.12
C LYS A 29 48.92 -23.18 3.71
N THR A 30 49.11 -22.05 2.99
CA THR A 30 50.05 -21.79 1.86
C THR A 30 50.10 -22.86 0.73
N ASP A 31 49.95 -22.61 -0.58
CA ASP A 31 50.44 -21.51 -1.42
C ASP A 31 49.81 -21.48 -2.83
N SER A 32 50.01 -20.36 -3.56
CA SER A 32 50.08 -20.19 -5.05
C SER A 32 48.93 -19.49 -5.82
N SER A 33 49.22 -18.21 -6.15
CA SER A 33 49.17 -17.52 -7.47
C SER A 33 47.86 -17.08 -8.18
N SER A 34 47.61 -15.76 -8.11
CA SER A 34 47.35 -14.70 -9.15
C SER A 34 46.25 -14.84 -10.25
N PRO A 35 45.77 -13.73 -10.89
CA PRO A 35 45.51 -12.36 -10.42
C PRO A 35 44.11 -11.79 -10.85
N ILE A 36 43.74 -10.63 -10.27
CA ILE A 36 42.75 -9.62 -10.75
C ILE A 36 41.27 -10.07 -10.90
N SER A 37 40.42 -9.50 -10.05
CA SER A 37 39.09 -9.03 -10.45
C SER A 37 38.76 -7.77 -9.66
N LYS A 38 38.45 -6.69 -10.39
CA LYS A 38 37.89 -5.44 -9.85
C LYS A 38 36.67 -5.76 -8.99
N PRO A 39 36.41 -5.05 -7.88
CA PRO A 39 35.06 -5.06 -7.34
C PRO A 39 34.16 -4.29 -8.31
N GLU A 40 33.33 -5.03 -9.05
CA GLU A 40 32.01 -4.53 -9.45
C GLU A 40 31.31 -4.09 -8.17
N THR A 41 31.39 -2.79 -7.88
CA THR A 41 30.39 -2.18 -7.02
C THR A 41 29.20 -1.90 -7.93
N THR A 42 28.44 -2.94 -8.24
CA THR A 42 27.04 -2.79 -8.63
C THR A 42 26.37 -2.23 -7.38
N GLN A 43 26.42 -0.91 -7.25
CA GLN A 43 25.73 -0.17 -6.23
C GLN A 43 24.24 -0.39 -6.49
N SER A 44 23.69 -1.40 -5.82
CA SER A 44 22.25 -1.55 -5.67
C SER A 44 21.74 -0.19 -5.19
N PRO A 45 20.84 0.49 -5.92
CA PRO A 45 20.36 1.79 -5.48
C PRO A 45 19.60 1.57 -4.18
N SER A 46 20.24 1.97 -3.07
CA SER A 46 19.58 2.13 -1.79
C SER A 46 18.43 3.09 -2.00
N SER A 47 17.20 2.56 -1.99
CA SER A 47 15.99 3.36 -1.99
C SER A 47 15.81 3.96 -0.60
N ASP A 48 16.59 4.99 -0.29
CA ASP A 48 16.41 5.78 0.91
C ASP A 48 14.99 6.39 0.86
N PRO A 49 14.12 6.14 1.85
CA PRO A 49 12.73 6.58 1.81
C PRO A 49 12.56 8.12 1.79
N ILE A 50 13.62 8.87 2.09
CA ILE A 50 13.66 10.33 2.20
C ILE A 50 13.65 11.02 0.81
N THR A 51 14.07 10.34 -0.26
CA THR A 51 14.16 10.92 -1.63
C THR A 51 13.17 10.35 -2.64
N SER A 52 12.26 9.48 -2.20
CA SER A 52 11.27 8.85 -3.09
C SER A 52 10.34 9.89 -3.74
N SER A 53 10.13 9.74 -5.06
CA SER A 53 9.26 10.65 -5.82
C SER A 53 7.80 10.55 -5.31
N PRO A 54 6.94 11.56 -5.53
CA PRO A 54 5.55 11.52 -5.10
C PRO A 54 4.78 10.29 -5.60
N ILE A 55 5.05 9.85 -6.83
CA ILE A 55 4.43 8.64 -7.39
C ILE A 55 4.95 7.36 -6.73
N ASP A 56 6.24 7.30 -6.39
CA ASP A 56 6.80 6.14 -5.67
C ASP A 56 6.14 5.99 -4.30
N LYS A 57 6.02 7.08 -3.54
CA LYS A 57 5.35 7.08 -2.23
C LYS A 57 3.92 6.59 -2.35
N LEU A 58 3.20 7.06 -3.37
CA LEU A 58 1.82 6.68 -3.59
C LEU A 58 1.70 5.18 -3.92
N ILE A 59 2.53 4.65 -4.81
CA ILE A 59 2.53 3.23 -5.18
C ILE A 59 2.93 2.33 -4.01
N ILE A 60 3.97 2.69 -3.25
CA ILE A 60 4.39 1.94 -2.06
C ILE A 60 3.25 1.84 -1.05
N ASN A 61 2.53 2.95 -0.80
CA ASN A 61 1.37 2.93 0.07
C ASN A 61 0.23 2.07 -0.53
N ALA A 62 -0.04 2.18 -1.83
CA ALA A 62 -1.06 1.40 -2.52
C ALA A 62 -0.87 -0.12 -2.38
N GLU A 63 0.38 -0.56 -2.56
CA GLU A 63 0.80 -1.95 -2.40
C GLU A 63 0.62 -2.46 -0.97
N GLN A 64 0.66 -1.58 0.02
CA GLN A 64 0.41 -1.88 1.43
C GLN A 64 -1.07 -1.71 1.82
N GLY A 65 -1.94 -1.40 0.86
CA GLY A 65 -3.34 -1.08 1.11
C GLY A 65 -3.52 0.19 1.93
N ARG A 66 -2.57 1.12 1.90
CA ARG A 66 -2.56 2.39 2.63
C ARG A 66 -2.78 3.57 1.69
N ILE A 67 -3.30 4.66 2.23
CA ILE A 67 -3.29 5.96 1.56
C ILE A 67 -2.08 6.79 1.98
N LEU A 68 -1.85 7.90 1.29
CA LEU A 68 -0.75 8.82 1.58
C LEU A 68 -0.86 9.44 2.98
N GLU A 69 0.31 9.66 3.58
CA GLU A 69 0.50 10.35 4.86
C GLU A 69 -0.17 11.74 4.90
N PRO A 70 -0.53 12.24 6.10
CA PRO A 70 -0.07 11.81 7.43
C PRO A 70 -0.87 10.66 8.06
N PHE A 71 -1.95 10.21 7.43
CA PHE A 71 -2.90 9.29 8.06
C PHE A 71 -2.64 7.82 7.69
N GLN A 72 -2.39 6.97 8.68
CA GLN A 72 -2.09 5.54 8.47
C GLN A 72 -3.34 4.65 8.28
N ALA A 73 -4.42 5.16 7.66
CA ALA A 73 -5.51 4.27 7.29
C ALA A 73 -5.06 3.23 6.27
N LYS A 74 -5.63 2.05 6.42
CA LYS A 74 -5.43 0.93 5.51
C LYS A 74 -6.73 0.18 5.27
N LEU A 75 -6.78 -0.50 4.13
CA LEU A 75 -7.75 -1.57 3.89
C LEU A 75 -7.67 -2.58 5.04
N GLY A 76 -8.83 -3.10 5.45
CA GLY A 76 -8.91 -4.04 6.57
C GLY A 76 -8.99 -3.39 7.97
N ALA A 77 -8.77 -2.07 8.10
CA ALA A 77 -8.93 -1.37 9.38
C ALA A 77 -10.40 -1.32 9.80
N ARG A 78 -10.67 -1.31 11.11
CA ARG A 78 -12.03 -1.15 11.64
C ARG A 78 -12.48 0.31 11.63
N LYS A 79 -13.79 0.56 11.59
CA LYS A 79 -14.39 1.91 11.77
C LYS A 79 -13.81 2.65 12.97
N GLN A 80 -13.69 1.98 14.11
CA GLN A 80 -13.14 2.58 15.34
C GLN A 80 -11.69 3.05 15.18
N GLU A 81 -10.87 2.35 14.39
CA GLU A 81 -9.49 2.78 14.11
C GLU A 81 -9.48 4.08 13.30
N ILE A 82 -10.41 4.22 12.35
CA ILE A 82 -10.57 5.46 11.58
C ILE A 82 -11.02 6.61 12.48
N GLU A 83 -12.03 6.39 13.33
CA GLU A 83 -12.52 7.40 14.27
C GLU A 83 -11.48 7.81 15.30
N SER A 84 -10.67 6.87 15.77
CA SER A 84 -9.62 7.15 16.77
C SER A 84 -8.55 8.08 16.21
N ALA A 85 -8.33 8.05 14.90
CA ALA A 85 -7.21 8.74 14.28
C ALA A 85 -7.61 9.95 13.40
N LEU A 86 -8.87 10.06 12.96
CA LEU A 86 -9.43 11.28 12.31
C LEU A 86 -10.54 11.97 13.11
N GLY A 87 -10.95 11.39 14.23
CA GLY A 87 -12.19 11.78 14.91
C GLY A 87 -13.43 11.19 14.24
N LYS A 88 -14.59 11.38 14.87
CA LYS A 88 -15.86 11.02 14.26
C LYS A 88 -16.18 11.97 13.10
N PRO A 89 -16.63 11.47 11.95
CA PRO A 89 -17.08 12.34 10.88
C PRO A 89 -18.33 13.12 11.31
N GLN A 90 -18.60 14.23 10.64
CA GLN A 90 -19.85 14.99 10.83
C GLN A 90 -21.06 14.08 10.55
N ALA A 91 -22.22 14.36 11.16
CA ALA A 91 -23.38 13.47 11.09
C ALA A 91 -23.84 13.16 9.65
N ASN A 92 -23.78 14.15 8.75
CA ASN A 92 -24.10 14.01 7.33
C ASN A 92 -22.99 13.34 6.49
N SER A 93 -21.85 13.05 7.12
CA SER A 93 -20.67 12.41 6.55
C SER A 93 -20.43 11.03 7.19
N SER A 94 -21.39 10.56 7.98
CA SER A 94 -21.38 9.30 8.70
C SER A 94 -22.57 8.45 8.28
N HIS A 95 -22.30 7.38 7.54
CA HIS A 95 -23.31 6.41 7.11
C HIS A 95 -22.85 5.01 7.50
N ALA A 96 -23.79 4.07 7.61
CA ALA A 96 -23.47 2.69 7.96
C ALA A 96 -22.42 2.06 7.02
N GLU A 97 -22.46 2.45 5.75
CA GLU A 97 -21.61 1.92 4.68
C GLU A 97 -20.41 2.80 4.35
N TYR A 98 -20.35 4.06 4.80
CA TYR A 98 -19.21 4.92 4.51
C TYR A 98 -19.03 6.08 5.48
N TYR A 99 -17.77 6.53 5.60
CA TYR A 99 -17.39 7.79 6.23
C TYR A 99 -16.75 8.72 5.21
N SER A 100 -17.02 10.02 5.30
CA SER A 100 -16.32 11.05 4.55
C SER A 100 -15.71 12.10 5.48
N TYR A 101 -14.51 12.55 5.14
CA TYR A 101 -13.79 13.60 5.85
C TYR A 101 -13.39 14.68 4.84
N ASP A 102 -13.88 15.90 5.05
CA ASP A 102 -13.48 17.07 4.28
C ASP A 102 -12.35 17.79 5.01
N LEU A 103 -11.11 17.55 4.58
CA LEU A 103 -9.90 18.10 5.16
C LEU A 103 -9.46 19.33 4.34
N GLU A 104 -8.51 20.11 4.87
CA GLU A 104 -8.11 21.38 4.26
C GLU A 104 -7.69 21.25 2.79
N THR A 105 -6.87 20.24 2.48
CA THR A 105 -6.28 20.07 1.14
C THR A 105 -6.94 18.98 0.30
N HIS A 106 -7.80 18.15 0.91
CA HIS A 106 -8.33 16.94 0.29
C HIS A 106 -9.58 16.41 0.98
N GLN A 107 -10.26 15.50 0.31
CA GLN A 107 -11.37 14.72 0.85
C GLN A 107 -10.98 13.26 0.89
N ILE A 108 -11.33 12.58 1.99
CA ILE A 108 -11.14 11.13 2.13
C ILE A 108 -12.50 10.48 2.34
N TYR A 109 -12.72 9.37 1.63
CA TYR A 109 -13.89 8.53 1.79
C TYR A 109 -13.45 7.12 2.13
N PHE A 110 -14.03 6.57 3.19
CA PHE A 110 -13.88 5.19 3.59
C PHE A 110 -15.18 4.48 3.29
N SER A 111 -15.16 3.43 2.47
CA SER A 111 -16.29 2.51 2.35
C SER A 111 -16.06 1.31 3.25
N PHE A 112 -17.13 0.82 3.86
CA PHE A 112 -17.09 -0.30 4.78
C PHE A 112 -17.86 -1.48 4.22
N GLN A 113 -17.29 -2.66 4.40
CA GLN A 113 -18.04 -3.91 4.37
C GLN A 113 -18.17 -4.37 5.82
N GLN A 114 -19.40 -4.38 6.33
CA GLN A 114 -19.67 -4.50 7.77
C GLN A 114 -18.98 -3.36 8.53
N ASP A 115 -17.93 -3.65 9.30
CA ASP A 115 -17.17 -2.66 10.07
C ASP A 115 -15.71 -2.53 9.65
N ILE A 116 -15.37 -3.11 8.50
CA ILE A 116 -14.01 -3.14 7.97
C ILE A 116 -13.92 -2.27 6.72
N VAL A 117 -12.87 -1.47 6.63
CA VAL A 117 -12.56 -0.64 5.46
C VAL A 117 -12.30 -1.55 4.26
N SER A 118 -13.21 -1.49 3.28
CA SER A 118 -13.14 -2.24 2.02
C SER A 118 -12.60 -1.39 0.88
N SER A 119 -12.77 -0.07 0.98
CA SER A 119 -12.26 0.89 0.00
C SER A 119 -11.86 2.20 0.68
N ILE A 120 -10.81 2.83 0.15
CA ILE A 120 -10.41 4.18 0.51
C ILE A 120 -10.26 5.00 -0.76
N MET A 121 -10.93 6.14 -0.82
CA MET A 121 -10.80 7.12 -1.90
C MET A 121 -10.26 8.43 -1.35
N TYR A 122 -9.24 8.96 -2.01
CA TYR A 122 -8.61 10.23 -1.72
C TYR A 122 -8.81 11.16 -2.92
N ARG A 123 -9.35 12.36 -2.69
CA ARG A 123 -9.54 13.39 -3.72
C ARG A 123 -8.85 14.68 -3.30
N TRP A 124 -7.92 15.16 -4.11
CA TRP A 124 -7.26 16.45 -3.89
C TRP A 124 -8.17 17.60 -4.30
N LYS A 125 -8.20 18.67 -3.52
CA LYS A 125 -8.98 19.89 -3.86
C LYS A 125 -8.33 20.71 -4.97
N GLN A 126 -7.00 20.71 -5.06
CA GLN A 126 -6.23 21.52 -6.03
C GLN A 126 -5.36 20.67 -6.98
N GLY A 127 -5.66 19.37 -7.10
CA GLY A 127 -4.83 18.42 -7.85
C GLY A 127 -3.47 18.16 -7.21
N THR A 128 -2.65 17.34 -7.87
CA THR A 128 -1.30 16.97 -7.38
C THR A 128 -0.21 17.38 -8.37
N SER A 129 1.05 17.16 -8.00
CA SER A 129 2.19 17.20 -8.92
C SER A 129 2.35 15.92 -9.75
N ILE A 130 1.60 14.85 -9.48
CA ILE A 130 1.72 13.56 -10.17
C ILE A 130 1.02 13.66 -11.52
N GLN A 131 1.77 13.47 -12.61
CA GLN A 131 1.23 13.52 -13.96
C GLN A 131 0.76 12.15 -14.43
N TYR A 132 -0.17 12.13 -15.38
CA TYR A 132 -0.60 10.92 -16.09
C TYR A 132 0.61 10.10 -16.59
N GLN A 133 1.57 10.78 -17.21
CA GLN A 133 2.76 10.15 -17.79
C GLN A 133 3.67 9.53 -16.72
N ASP A 134 3.71 10.08 -15.51
CA ASP A 134 4.50 9.51 -14.41
C ASP A 134 3.92 8.15 -13.98
N VAL A 135 2.59 8.02 -13.97
CA VAL A 135 1.91 6.75 -13.65
C VAL A 135 2.17 5.71 -14.73
N ILE A 136 2.00 6.06 -16.00
CA ILE A 136 2.26 5.15 -17.12
C ILE A 136 3.72 4.71 -17.17
N LYS A 137 4.67 5.65 -16.98
CA LYS A 137 6.09 5.34 -16.95
C LYS A 137 6.45 4.38 -15.81
N LYS A 138 5.78 4.49 -14.66
CA LYS A 138 6.09 3.71 -13.46
C LYS A 138 5.41 2.35 -13.42
N LEU A 139 4.16 2.24 -13.85
CA LEU A 139 3.33 1.03 -13.76
C LEU A 139 3.08 0.35 -15.10
N GLY A 140 3.45 0.98 -16.21
CA GLY A 140 3.07 0.56 -17.55
C GLY A 140 1.64 0.96 -17.92
N GLU A 141 1.29 0.68 -19.17
CA GLU A 141 -0.09 0.78 -19.66
C GLU A 141 -0.94 -0.31 -19.00
N THR A 142 -2.19 0.03 -18.66
CA THR A 142 -3.18 -0.95 -18.17
C THR A 142 -4.20 -1.24 -19.25
N SER A 143 -4.77 -2.45 -19.27
CA SER A 143 -5.92 -2.78 -20.11
C SER A 143 -7.23 -2.20 -19.58
N ARG A 144 -7.25 -1.69 -18.34
CA ARG A 144 -8.44 -1.14 -17.67
C ARG A 144 -8.40 0.39 -17.66
N ILE A 145 -8.59 0.98 -18.85
CA ILE A 145 -8.66 2.43 -19.04
C ILE A 145 -10.10 2.80 -19.38
N ILE A 146 -10.71 3.66 -18.56
CA ILE A 146 -12.05 4.20 -18.82
C ILE A 146 -11.92 5.71 -19.05
N LYS A 147 -12.38 6.17 -20.22
CA LYS A 147 -12.43 7.60 -20.56
C LYS A 147 -13.88 8.03 -20.66
N GLY A 148 -14.28 9.06 -19.93
CA GLY A 148 -15.65 9.54 -19.95
C GLY A 148 -15.93 10.61 -18.89
N ARG A 149 -16.99 11.39 -19.11
CA ARG A 149 -17.40 12.50 -18.21
C ARG A 149 -16.27 13.49 -17.90
N GLY A 150 -15.39 13.73 -18.86
CA GLY A 150 -14.24 14.62 -18.70
C GLY A 150 -13.11 14.05 -17.83
N MET A 151 -13.07 12.74 -17.59
CA MET A 151 -12.05 12.08 -16.77
C MET A 151 -11.44 10.86 -17.49
N ILE A 152 -10.21 10.51 -17.09
CA ILE A 152 -9.50 9.27 -17.42
C ILE A 152 -9.27 8.51 -16.11
N ASN A 153 -9.75 7.28 -16.06
CA ASN A 153 -9.53 6.37 -14.94
C ASN A 153 -8.59 5.26 -15.39
N LEU A 154 -7.46 5.11 -14.70
CA LEU A 154 -6.51 4.02 -14.89
C LEU A 154 -6.59 3.06 -13.71
N THR A 155 -6.96 1.81 -13.95
CA THR A 155 -7.08 0.81 -12.89
C THR A 155 -5.96 -0.24 -12.99
N TYR A 156 -5.31 -0.52 -11.86
CA TYR A 156 -4.23 -1.49 -11.71
C TYR A 156 -4.54 -2.46 -10.58
N THR A 157 -3.97 -3.66 -10.64
CA THR A 157 -3.88 -4.55 -9.47
C THR A 157 -2.44 -4.50 -8.96
N LEU A 158 -2.26 -3.96 -7.77
CA LEU A 158 -0.96 -3.81 -7.10
C LEU A 158 -0.95 -4.72 -5.87
N LYS A 159 -0.25 -5.86 -5.94
CA LYS A 159 -0.28 -6.94 -4.94
C LYS A 159 -1.72 -7.36 -4.62
N SER A 160 -2.19 -7.12 -3.40
CA SER A 160 -3.54 -7.47 -2.93
C SER A 160 -4.57 -6.35 -3.09
N SER A 161 -4.18 -5.19 -3.65
CA SER A 161 -5.05 -4.03 -3.81
C SER A 161 -5.42 -3.81 -5.28
N THR A 162 -6.67 -3.43 -5.52
CA THR A 162 -7.07 -2.81 -6.78
C THR A 162 -7.01 -1.30 -6.62
N VAL A 163 -6.32 -0.62 -7.53
CA VAL A 163 -5.95 0.79 -7.43
C VAL A 163 -6.48 1.52 -8.64
N THR A 164 -7.18 2.64 -8.44
CA THR A 164 -7.63 3.49 -9.54
C THR A 164 -7.11 4.91 -9.39
N PHE A 165 -6.41 5.36 -10.43
CA PHE A 165 -5.93 6.74 -10.59
C PHE A 165 -6.88 7.50 -11.50
N VAL A 166 -7.23 8.72 -11.13
CA VAL A 166 -8.25 9.51 -11.83
C VAL A 166 -7.68 10.89 -12.21
N PHE A 167 -7.67 11.15 -13.51
CA PHE A 167 -7.14 12.36 -14.12
C PHE A 167 -8.26 13.12 -14.83
N PRO A 168 -8.37 14.44 -14.69
CA PRO A 168 -9.22 15.25 -15.56
C PRO A 168 -8.69 15.20 -17.00
N MET A 169 -9.58 15.19 -17.97
CA MET A 169 -9.23 15.27 -19.39
C MET A 169 -8.92 16.71 -19.77
N HIS A 170 -7.67 16.96 -20.11
CA HIS A 170 -7.21 18.22 -20.68
C HIS A 170 -6.87 18.05 -22.16
N LYS A 171 -7.04 19.13 -22.94
CA LYS A 171 -6.57 19.19 -24.34
C LYS A 171 -5.06 18.93 -24.42
N ASN A 172 -4.31 19.49 -23.47
CA ASN A 172 -2.89 19.25 -23.30
C ASN A 172 -2.67 18.09 -22.31
N GLN A 173 -2.01 17.01 -22.76
CA GLN A 173 -1.73 15.85 -21.89
C GLN A 173 -0.85 16.20 -20.69
N ASN A 174 0.02 17.20 -20.80
CA ASN A 174 0.91 17.61 -19.71
C ASN A 174 0.17 18.33 -18.57
N GLU A 175 -1.09 18.71 -18.79
CA GLU A 175 -1.97 19.28 -17.76
C GLU A 175 -2.76 18.20 -17.00
N GLN A 176 -2.72 16.94 -17.45
CA GLN A 176 -3.44 15.83 -16.82
C GLN A 176 -2.74 15.40 -15.53
N LYS A 177 -3.08 16.11 -14.45
CA LYS A 177 -2.58 15.86 -13.10
C LYS A 177 -3.56 14.96 -12.34
N LEU A 178 -3.03 14.09 -11.49
CA LEU A 178 -3.83 13.22 -10.65
C LEU A 178 -4.72 14.08 -9.74
N SER A 179 -6.02 13.78 -9.76
CA SER A 179 -7.05 14.51 -8.98
C SER A 179 -7.67 13.62 -7.91
N GLN A 180 -7.68 12.31 -8.14
CA GLN A 180 -8.21 11.34 -7.21
C GLN A 180 -7.46 10.01 -7.35
N TYR A 181 -7.34 9.33 -6.23
CA TYR A 181 -6.71 8.04 -6.08
C TYR A 181 -7.59 7.17 -5.19
N SER A 182 -7.77 5.91 -5.53
CA SER A 182 -8.55 4.99 -4.70
C SER A 182 -7.90 3.62 -4.65
N ILE A 183 -8.07 2.97 -3.50
CA ILE A 183 -7.63 1.61 -3.23
C ILE A 183 -8.81 0.79 -2.74
N HIS A 184 -8.89 -0.44 -3.21
CA HIS A 184 -9.98 -1.37 -2.93
C HIS A 184 -9.38 -2.72 -2.60
N ILE A 185 -10.03 -3.45 -1.70
CA ILE A 185 -9.75 -4.88 -1.53
C ILE A 185 -9.98 -5.54 -2.89
N THR A 186 -9.02 -6.36 -3.33
CA THR A 186 -9.21 -7.14 -4.56
C THR A 186 -10.26 -8.22 -4.30
N PRO A 187 -11.28 -8.36 -5.17
CA PRO A 187 -12.32 -9.39 -5.03
C PRO A 187 -11.77 -10.81 -4.95
#